data_AF-A0AAW2NIW2-F1
#
_entry.id   AF-A0AAW2NIW2-F1
#
_cell.length_a   1.000
_cell.length_b   1.000
_cell.length_c   1.000
_cell.angle_alpha   90.00
_cell.angle_beta   90.00
_cell.angle_gamma   90.00
#
_symmetry.space_group_name_H-M   'P 1'
#
loop_
_entity.id
_entity.type
_entity.pdbx_description
1 polymer ?
#
loop_
_entity_poly.entity_id
_entity_poly.type
_entity_poly.pdbx_seq_one_letter_code
_entity_poly.pdbx_strand_id
1 'polypeptide(L)'
;MVSDSIQDRPASIENASSSEVEAESNNIDSLEAVSSGGDATRELESAVEVLTRVELDLACSSEKLVNLEILVMHVDSRENDFEDFASEEEHKSEGHVEKALEFDLLYGFLDSEVRELESFLTALQTEIAGFQAPFKQLGDSFKEMEEKLQDCEDSLKRSFDQVAGLKVQSANFRRILLASSGDEKCNVLPIGKDDKSLENDNFEDSNAKIRMRTAEQQRNILRMLEKSSIWYAGNGS
;
A
#
# COMPACT_ATOMS: atom_id res chain seq x y z
N MET A 1 50.61 68.71 27.24
CA MET A 1 51.52 68.99 28.38
C MET A 1 50.83 69.99 29.29
N VAL A 2 50.73 69.68 30.59
CA VAL A 2 50.37 70.56 31.75
C VAL A 2 48.88 70.95 31.81
N SER A 3 48.04 70.30 32.63
CA SER A 3 47.83 70.34 34.11
C SER A 3 46.89 71.45 34.60
N ASP A 4 45.83 70.99 35.27
CA ASP A 4 45.16 71.48 36.49
C ASP A 4 44.72 72.94 36.65
N SER A 5 43.43 73.08 36.98
CA SER A 5 42.96 74.05 37.96
C SER A 5 41.87 73.41 38.81
N ILE A 6 42.21 73.12 40.06
CA ILE A 6 41.29 72.82 41.16
C ILE A 6 40.99 74.15 41.85
N GLN A 7 39.72 74.45 42.11
CA GLN A 7 39.37 75.45 43.11
C GLN A 7 38.10 75.07 43.90
N ASP A 8 38.38 74.66 45.13
CA ASP A 8 37.69 74.87 46.41
C ASP A 8 36.15 74.81 46.56
N ARG A 9 35.80 73.90 47.47
CA ARG A 9 34.59 73.79 48.30
C ARG A 9 34.47 74.99 49.27
N PRO A 10 33.25 75.35 49.72
CA PRO A 10 32.96 75.13 51.15
C PRO A 10 31.56 74.54 51.41
N ALA A 11 31.40 74.00 52.63
CA ALA A 11 30.25 73.22 53.11
C ALA A 11 29.13 74.07 53.72
N SER A 12 27.89 73.56 53.69
CA SER A 12 26.83 73.72 54.71
C SER A 12 25.75 72.68 54.45
N ILE A 13 25.65 71.61 55.24
CA ILE A 13 24.82 71.44 56.46
C ILE A 13 23.31 71.56 56.17
N GLU A 14 22.73 70.37 56.01
CA GLU A 14 21.57 69.86 56.76
C GLU A 14 20.24 70.64 56.71
N ASN A 15 19.24 70.04 56.05
CA ASN A 15 17.89 70.11 56.57
C ASN A 15 17.13 68.81 56.23
N ALA A 16 16.71 68.11 57.27
CA ALA A 16 15.90 66.91 57.21
C ALA A 16 14.42 67.26 57.45
N SER A 17 13.54 66.86 56.53
CA SER A 17 12.17 66.43 56.83
C SER A 17 11.61 65.74 55.57
N SER A 18 11.43 64.42 55.60
CA SER A 18 10.15 63.76 55.90
C SER A 18 9.17 63.78 54.71
N SER A 19 9.10 62.66 53.98
CA SER A 19 7.86 61.97 53.63
C SER A 19 8.17 60.79 52.71
N GLU A 20 7.90 59.59 53.19
CA GLU A 20 7.56 58.41 52.38
C GLU A 20 6.74 58.77 51.14
N VAL A 21 7.12 58.19 50.00
CA VAL A 21 6.25 57.26 49.26
C VAL A 21 7.17 56.33 48.48
N GLU A 22 7.21 55.08 48.95
CA GLU A 22 7.75 53.95 48.22
C GLU A 22 6.93 53.76 46.93
N ALA A 23 7.60 53.80 45.79
CA ALA A 23 7.14 53.12 44.59
C ALA A 23 8.18 52.05 44.30
N GLU A 24 8.07 50.93 45.03
CA GLU A 24 8.72 49.68 44.67
C GLU A 24 8.41 49.38 43.21
N SER A 25 9.43 49.44 42.36
CA SER A 25 9.36 48.84 41.04
C SER A 25 9.52 47.33 41.20
N ASN A 26 8.43 46.66 41.57
CA ASN A 26 8.32 45.20 41.43
C ASN A 26 7.98 44.92 39.96
N ASN A 27 9.00 45.09 39.12
CA ASN A 27 9.08 44.41 37.85
C ASN A 27 9.64 43.02 38.14
N ILE A 28 9.12 42.01 37.45
CA ILE A 28 9.42 40.58 37.52
C ILE A 28 8.31 39.77 38.21
N ASP A 29 7.89 38.77 37.43
CA ASP A 29 7.06 37.60 37.74
C ASP A 29 5.55 37.79 37.51
N SER A 30 4.89 37.08 36.59
CA SER A 30 5.20 35.74 36.10
C SER A 30 4.86 35.66 34.62
N LEU A 31 5.91 35.40 33.84
CA LEU A 31 5.82 34.86 32.49
C LEU A 31 5.16 33.48 32.59
N GLU A 32 3.83 33.43 32.60
CA GLU A 32 3.09 32.22 32.27
C GLU A 32 3.11 32.03 30.74
N ALA A 33 4.31 32.04 30.18
CA ALA A 33 4.59 31.53 28.84
C ALA A 33 5.49 30.31 29.01
N VAL A 34 4.98 29.31 29.74
CA VAL A 34 5.60 27.99 29.77
C VAL A 34 5.25 27.32 28.44
N SER A 35 6.12 27.55 27.47
CA SER A 35 6.64 26.52 26.57
C SER A 35 5.60 25.65 25.84
N SER A 36 4.80 26.27 24.96
CA SER A 36 4.11 25.54 23.87
C SER A 36 5.05 25.17 22.72
N GLY A 37 6.29 25.70 22.69
CA GLY A 37 7.21 25.53 21.56
C GLY A 37 7.84 24.13 21.42
N GLY A 38 7.93 23.36 22.51
CA GLY A 38 8.51 22.01 22.46
C GLY A 38 7.57 20.92 21.91
N ASP A 39 6.25 21.18 21.93
CA ASP A 39 5.23 20.26 21.44
C ASP A 39 5.13 20.33 19.91
N ALA A 40 5.02 21.56 19.38
CA ALA A 40 4.99 21.81 17.94
C ALA A 40 6.24 21.32 17.20
N THR A 41 7.43 21.39 17.82
CA THR A 41 8.67 20.85 17.21
C THR A 41 8.69 19.33 17.14
N ARG A 42 8.07 18.64 18.11
CA ARG A 42 8.01 17.17 18.15
C ARG A 42 6.94 16.63 17.21
N GLU A 43 5.78 17.29 17.16
CA GLU A 43 4.75 16.98 16.17
C GLU A 43 5.26 17.18 14.74
N LEU A 44 6.06 18.23 14.52
CA LEU A 44 6.73 18.45 13.24
C LEU A 44 7.72 17.36 12.88
N GLU A 45 8.62 17.00 13.80
CA GLU A 45 9.61 15.94 13.56
C GLU A 45 8.90 14.61 13.23
N SER A 46 7.82 14.30 13.97
CA SER A 46 6.95 13.16 13.68
C SER A 46 6.27 13.26 12.31
N ALA A 47 5.82 14.44 11.89
CA ALA A 47 5.16 14.63 10.61
C ALA A 47 6.14 14.46 9.42
N VAL A 48 7.38 14.93 9.58
CA VAL A 48 8.47 14.74 8.61
C VAL A 48 8.81 13.26 8.47
N GLU A 49 8.94 12.54 9.58
CA GLU A 49 9.22 11.10 9.59
C GLU A 49 8.13 10.31 8.87
N VAL A 50 6.86 10.63 9.14
CA VAL A 50 5.73 9.97 8.50
C VAL A 50 5.70 10.27 7.00
N LEU A 51 5.88 11.53 6.59
CA LEU A 51 5.91 11.88 5.17
C LEU A 51 7.04 11.14 4.45
N THR A 52 8.22 11.05 5.06
CA THR A 52 9.36 10.30 4.50
C THR A 52 9.03 8.82 4.35
N ARG A 53 8.28 8.24 5.30
CA ARG A 53 7.81 6.85 5.20
C ARG A 53 6.84 6.67 4.04
N VAL A 54 5.87 7.57 3.91
CA VAL A 54 4.90 7.55 2.79
C VAL A 54 5.61 7.65 1.44
N GLU A 55 6.59 8.54 1.31
CA GLU A 55 7.40 8.67 0.09
C GLU A 55 8.12 7.37 -0.26
N LEU A 56 8.71 6.70 0.74
CA LEU A 56 9.41 5.43 0.56
C LEU A 56 8.46 4.29 0.18
N ASP A 57 7.32 4.19 0.88
CA ASP A 57 6.28 3.20 0.61
C ASP A 57 5.69 3.36 -0.80
N LEU A 58 5.56 4.59 -1.27
CA LEU A 58 5.10 4.90 -2.61
C LEU A 58 6.15 4.60 -3.68
N ALA A 59 7.43 4.88 -3.41
CA ALA A 59 8.53 4.48 -4.29
C ALA A 59 8.62 2.95 -4.41
N CYS A 60 8.48 2.23 -3.29
CA CYS A 60 8.43 0.77 -3.28
C CYS A 60 7.22 0.24 -4.06
N SER A 61 6.06 0.87 -3.90
CA SER A 61 4.86 0.53 -4.68
C SER A 61 5.05 0.76 -6.17
N SER A 62 5.75 1.83 -6.56
CA SER A 62 6.08 2.10 -7.96
C SER A 62 6.99 1.03 -8.55
N GLU A 63 7.97 0.54 -7.78
CA GLU A 63 8.81 -0.59 -8.21
C GLU A 63 7.99 -1.87 -8.35
N LYS A 64 7.13 -2.16 -7.37
CA LYS A 64 6.22 -3.32 -7.42
C LYS A 64 5.30 -3.24 -8.64
N LEU A 65 4.78 -2.06 -8.99
CA LEU A 65 3.97 -1.85 -10.20
C LEU A 65 4.72 -2.21 -11.48
N VAL A 66 5.95 -1.72 -11.64
CA VAL A 66 6.77 -2.06 -12.82
C VAL A 66 7.03 -3.57 -12.89
N ASN A 67 7.30 -4.21 -11.75
CA ASN A 67 7.49 -5.65 -11.70
C ASN A 67 6.20 -6.41 -12.08
N LEU A 68 5.02 -5.91 -11.68
CA LEU A 68 3.73 -6.49 -12.07
C LEU A 68 3.41 -6.27 -13.55
N GLU A 69 3.79 -5.12 -14.14
CA GLU A 69 3.68 -4.91 -15.59
C GLU A 69 4.54 -5.91 -16.38
N ILE A 70 5.75 -6.22 -15.89
CA ILE A 70 6.60 -7.26 -16.47
C ILE A 70 5.94 -8.65 -16.33
N LEU A 71 5.36 -8.94 -15.16
CA LEU A 71 4.64 -10.19 -14.94
C LEU A 71 3.43 -10.32 -15.87
N VAL A 72 2.66 -9.25 -16.09
CA VAL A 72 1.58 -9.22 -17.08
C VAL A 72 2.11 -9.59 -18.45
N MET A 73 3.21 -8.98 -18.89
CA MET A 73 3.80 -9.29 -20.21
C MET A 73 4.21 -10.77 -20.31
N HIS A 74 4.69 -11.37 -19.22
CA HIS A 74 4.95 -12.80 -19.17
C HIS A 74 3.67 -13.63 -19.27
N VAL A 75 2.63 -13.31 -18.49
CA VAL A 75 1.33 -14.00 -18.55
C VAL A 75 0.73 -13.91 -19.96
N ASP A 76 0.78 -12.73 -20.58
CA ASP A 76 0.31 -12.47 -21.94
C ASP A 76 1.06 -13.29 -22.99
N SER A 77 2.39 -13.39 -22.88
CA SER A 77 3.19 -14.25 -23.77
C SER A 77 2.82 -15.74 -23.64
N ARG A 78 2.44 -16.18 -22.44
CA ARG A 78 1.98 -17.55 -22.18
C ARG A 78 0.53 -17.79 -22.61
N GLU A 79 -0.31 -16.76 -22.59
CA GLU A 79 -1.67 -16.80 -23.15
C GLU A 79 -1.62 -17.10 -24.65
N ASN A 80 -0.80 -16.35 -25.40
CA ASN A 80 -0.67 -16.54 -26.85
C ASN A 80 -0.22 -17.97 -27.19
N ASP A 81 0.74 -18.51 -26.41
CA ASP A 81 1.13 -19.91 -26.52
C ASP A 81 -0.10 -20.83 -26.30
N PHE A 82 -0.93 -20.56 -25.29
CA PHE A 82 -2.11 -21.35 -24.94
C PHE A 82 -3.25 -21.30 -25.97
N GLU A 83 -3.53 -20.13 -26.58
CA GLU A 83 -4.55 -19.98 -27.63
C GLU A 83 -4.16 -20.73 -28.91
N ASP A 84 -2.88 -20.70 -29.29
CA ASP A 84 -2.35 -21.50 -30.40
C ASP A 84 -2.56 -23.01 -30.15
N PHE A 85 -2.35 -23.49 -28.91
CA PHE A 85 -2.57 -24.90 -28.57
C PHE A 85 -4.04 -25.34 -28.51
N ALA A 86 -4.95 -24.42 -28.14
CA ALA A 86 -6.38 -24.72 -28.14
C ALA A 86 -6.95 -24.88 -29.55
N SER A 87 -6.27 -24.32 -30.57
CA SER A 87 -6.67 -24.36 -31.97
C SER A 87 -6.14 -25.58 -32.75
N GLU A 88 -5.02 -26.18 -32.31
CA GLU A 88 -4.47 -27.39 -32.93
C GLU A 88 -5.10 -28.63 -32.31
N GLU A 89 -6.17 -29.09 -32.95
CA GLU A 89 -6.93 -30.29 -32.61
C GLU A 89 -6.15 -31.59 -32.92
N GLU A 90 -4.88 -31.73 -32.54
CA GLU A 90 -4.20 -33.02 -32.61
C GLU A 90 -2.99 -33.16 -31.65
N HIS A 91 -3.09 -34.23 -30.85
CA HIS A 91 -2.02 -34.94 -30.14
C HIS A 91 -1.80 -34.65 -28.64
N LYS A 92 -2.15 -35.68 -27.87
CA LYS A 92 -1.69 -36.00 -26.51
C LYS A 92 -0.19 -35.74 -26.35
N SER A 93 0.18 -34.53 -25.97
CA SER A 93 1.54 -34.15 -25.61
C SER A 93 1.58 -33.81 -24.13
N GLU A 94 2.49 -34.47 -23.40
CA GLU A 94 2.74 -34.28 -21.96
C GLU A 94 2.99 -32.80 -21.60
N GLY A 95 3.43 -31.99 -22.56
CA GLY A 95 3.68 -30.55 -22.39
C GLY A 95 2.44 -29.64 -22.37
N HIS A 96 1.25 -30.09 -22.83
CA HIS A 96 0.06 -29.24 -22.83
C HIS A 96 -0.46 -28.96 -21.41
N VAL A 97 -0.45 -29.99 -20.57
CA VAL A 97 -0.87 -29.87 -19.16
C VAL A 97 0.12 -29.01 -18.38
N GLU A 98 1.42 -29.15 -18.65
CA GLU A 98 2.46 -28.35 -17.99
C GLU A 98 2.33 -26.85 -18.31
N LYS A 99 2.09 -26.49 -19.58
CA LYS A 99 1.89 -25.09 -19.99
C LYS A 99 0.60 -24.48 -19.45
N ALA A 100 -0.49 -25.27 -19.41
CA ALA A 100 -1.73 -24.85 -18.78
C ALA A 100 -1.53 -24.53 -17.29
N LEU A 101 -0.81 -25.41 -16.58
CA LEU A 101 -0.48 -25.21 -15.17
C LEU A 101 0.45 -24.01 -14.96
N GLU A 102 1.43 -23.79 -15.83
CA GLU A 102 2.30 -22.60 -15.79
C GLU A 102 1.47 -21.32 -15.92
N PHE A 103 0.56 -21.27 -16.89
CA PHE A 103 -0.35 -20.14 -17.07
C PHE A 103 -1.24 -19.93 -15.84
N ASP A 104 -1.91 -20.98 -15.33
CA ASP A 104 -2.76 -20.93 -14.15
C ASP A 104 -2.01 -20.38 -12.92
N LEU A 105 -0.76 -20.82 -12.71
CA LEU A 105 0.09 -20.38 -11.61
C LEU A 105 0.51 -18.92 -11.75
N LEU A 106 0.97 -18.52 -12.94
CA LEU A 106 1.40 -17.15 -13.20
C LEU A 106 0.23 -16.17 -13.08
N TYR A 107 -0.93 -16.52 -13.63
CA TYR A 107 -2.16 -15.75 -13.49
C TYR A 107 -2.59 -15.67 -12.02
N GLY A 108 -2.61 -16.79 -11.30
CA GLY A 108 -3.00 -16.81 -9.89
C GLY A 108 -2.07 -15.97 -9.01
N PHE A 109 -0.77 -15.99 -9.30
CA PHE A 109 0.21 -15.13 -8.65
C PHE A 109 -0.04 -13.65 -8.97
N LEU A 110 -0.22 -13.30 -10.26
CA LEU A 110 -0.53 -11.95 -10.69
C LEU A 110 -1.80 -11.39 -10.01
N ASP A 111 -2.91 -12.14 -10.02
CA ASP A 111 -4.18 -11.70 -9.43
C ASP A 111 -4.05 -11.45 -7.92
N SER A 112 -3.31 -12.32 -7.21
CA SER A 112 -3.04 -12.17 -5.79
C SER A 112 -2.21 -10.91 -5.51
N GLU A 113 -1.13 -10.70 -6.25
CA GLU A 113 -0.23 -9.56 -6.06
C GLU A 113 -0.91 -8.21 -6.39
N VAL A 114 -1.73 -8.17 -7.43
CA VAL A 114 -2.51 -6.97 -7.78
C VAL A 114 -3.49 -6.61 -6.66
N ARG A 115 -4.17 -7.61 -6.08
CA ARG A 115 -5.10 -7.38 -4.95
C ARG A 115 -4.38 -6.96 -3.68
N GLU A 116 -3.22 -7.55 -3.40
CA GLU A 116 -2.39 -7.16 -2.26
C GLU A 116 -1.91 -5.71 -2.40
N LEU A 117 -1.42 -5.35 -3.58
CA LEU A 117 -0.98 -3.98 -3.87
C LEU A 117 -2.14 -2.98 -3.76
N GLU A 118 -3.33 -3.30 -4.27
CA GLU A 118 -4.53 -2.46 -4.10
C GLU A 118 -4.87 -2.23 -2.62
N SER A 119 -4.80 -3.29 -1.81
CA SER A 119 -5.00 -3.20 -0.36
C SER A 119 -3.94 -2.33 0.32
N PHE A 120 -2.68 -2.46 -0.10
CA PHE A 120 -1.58 -1.65 0.40
C PHE A 120 -1.77 -0.17 0.08
N LEU A 121 -2.07 0.16 -1.18
CA LEU A 121 -2.34 1.54 -1.61
C LEU A 121 -3.56 2.13 -0.87
N THR A 122 -4.58 1.32 -0.59
CA THR A 122 -5.74 1.76 0.21
C THR A 122 -5.32 2.10 1.65
N ALA A 123 -4.47 1.28 2.28
CA ALA A 123 -3.92 1.59 3.59
C ALA A 123 -3.08 2.88 3.57
N LEU A 124 -2.22 3.04 2.55
CA LEU A 124 -1.42 4.25 2.36
C LEU A 124 -2.30 5.49 2.16
N GLN A 125 -3.42 5.37 1.44
CA GLN A 125 -4.41 6.45 1.29
C GLN A 125 -4.99 6.87 2.65
N THR A 126 -5.36 5.90 3.49
CA THR A 126 -5.88 6.21 4.82
C THR A 126 -4.84 6.87 5.71
N GLU A 127 -3.57 6.47 5.55
CA GLU A 127 -2.46 7.10 6.25
C GLU A 127 -2.32 8.56 5.83
N ILE A 128 -2.18 8.84 4.53
CA ILE A 128 -2.05 10.21 3.99
C ILE A 128 -3.21 11.10 4.45
N ALA A 129 -4.46 10.60 4.37
CA ALA A 129 -5.64 11.33 4.80
C ALA A 129 -5.61 11.70 6.30
N GLY A 130 -4.95 10.89 7.14
CA GLY A 130 -4.76 11.15 8.56
C GLY A 130 -3.90 12.39 8.85
N PHE A 131 -2.99 12.74 7.94
CA PHE A 131 -2.04 13.85 8.13
C PHE A 131 -2.43 15.13 7.36
N GLN A 132 -3.35 15.06 6.40
CA GLN A 132 -3.83 16.22 5.64
C GLN A 132 -4.35 17.37 6.52
N ALA A 133 -5.08 17.08 7.61
CA ALA A 133 -5.63 18.10 8.49
C ALA A 133 -4.54 18.82 9.34
N PRO A 134 -3.60 18.10 9.99
CA PRO A 134 -2.45 18.70 10.67
C PRO A 134 -1.64 19.64 9.77
N PHE A 135 -1.33 19.24 8.53
CA PHE A 135 -0.49 20.04 7.63
C PHE A 135 -1.15 21.36 7.22
N LYS A 136 -2.47 21.36 7.03
CA LYS A 136 -3.22 22.59 6.72
C LYS A 136 -3.27 23.60 7.88
N GLN A 137 -3.08 23.16 9.12
CA GLN A 137 -3.06 24.04 10.29
C GLN A 137 -1.69 24.67 10.56
N LEU A 138 -0.61 24.11 10.00
CA LEU A 138 0.76 24.45 10.38
C LEU A 138 1.27 25.77 9.73
N GLY A 139 0.58 26.29 8.72
CA GLY A 139 0.81 27.63 8.14
C GLY A 139 2.01 27.73 7.19
N ASP A 140 2.38 28.97 6.82
CA ASP A 140 3.33 29.27 5.73
C ASP A 140 4.74 28.65 5.89
N SER A 141 5.16 28.32 7.11
CA SER A 141 6.45 27.67 7.38
C SER A 141 6.53 26.22 6.89
N PHE A 142 5.39 25.62 6.51
CA PHE A 142 5.30 24.21 6.11
C PHE A 142 4.78 23.99 4.69
N LYS A 143 4.79 25.06 3.89
CA LYS A 143 4.36 25.01 2.49
C LYS A 143 5.12 23.96 1.67
N GLU A 144 6.42 23.78 1.90
CA GLU A 144 7.21 22.72 1.23
C GLU A 144 6.69 21.32 1.57
N MET A 145 6.24 21.11 2.81
CA MET A 145 5.73 19.82 3.26
C MET A 145 4.34 19.53 2.71
N GLU A 146 3.49 20.57 2.63
CA GLU A 146 2.19 20.50 1.97
C GLU A 146 2.34 20.17 0.47
N GLU A 147 3.32 20.78 -0.21
CA GLU A 147 3.63 20.48 -1.61
C GLU A 147 4.05 19.01 -1.80
N LYS A 148 4.97 18.50 -0.96
CA LYS A 148 5.37 17.07 -0.99
C LYS A 148 4.22 16.11 -0.68
N LEU A 149 3.35 16.46 0.26
CA LEU A 149 2.15 15.67 0.55
C LEU A 149 1.22 15.63 -0.67
N GLN A 150 1.05 16.75 -1.35
CA GLN A 150 0.26 16.82 -2.58
C GLN A 150 0.88 15.97 -3.69
N ASP A 151 2.20 16.00 -3.84
CA ASP A 151 2.93 15.14 -4.79
C ASP A 151 2.75 13.64 -4.47
N CYS A 152 2.71 13.28 -3.18
CA CYS A 152 2.41 11.92 -2.73
C CYS A 152 0.99 11.51 -3.08
N GLU A 153 -0.01 12.39 -2.88
CA GLU A 153 -1.40 12.14 -3.26
C GLU A 153 -1.56 11.93 -4.77
N ASP A 154 -0.95 12.78 -5.58
CA ASP A 154 -0.99 12.67 -7.03
C ASP A 154 -0.30 11.39 -7.52
N SER A 155 0.80 11.02 -6.85
CA SER A 155 1.53 9.79 -7.14
C SER A 155 0.74 8.54 -6.74
N LEU A 156 0.10 8.55 -5.58
CA LEU A 156 -0.80 7.50 -5.13
C LEU A 156 -1.99 7.32 -6.09
N LYS A 157 -2.57 8.43 -6.57
CA LYS A 157 -3.64 8.38 -7.57
C LYS A 157 -3.17 7.73 -8.86
N ARG A 158 -1.99 8.10 -9.37
CA ARG A 158 -1.38 7.44 -10.53
C ARG A 158 -1.17 5.94 -10.30
N SER A 159 -0.73 5.54 -9.11
CA SER A 159 -0.60 4.12 -8.76
C SER A 159 -1.94 3.38 -8.79
N PHE A 160 -3.04 3.99 -8.31
CA PHE A 160 -4.37 3.41 -8.43
C PHE A 160 -4.83 3.25 -9.89
N ASP A 161 -4.57 4.24 -10.73
CA ASP A 161 -4.89 4.17 -12.16
C ASP A 161 -4.13 3.02 -12.85
N GLN A 162 -2.86 2.81 -12.50
CA GLN A 162 -2.06 1.67 -12.99
C GLN A 162 -2.60 0.33 -12.48
N VAL A 163 -2.92 0.22 -11.18
CA VAL A 163 -3.55 -0.99 -10.61
C VAL A 163 -4.88 -1.30 -11.32
N ALA A 164 -5.69 -0.28 -11.62
CA ALA A 164 -6.93 -0.48 -12.37
C ALA A 164 -6.66 -1.06 -13.77
N GLY A 165 -5.61 -0.59 -14.45
CA GLY A 165 -5.14 -1.16 -15.72
C GLY A 165 -4.75 -2.64 -15.58
N LEU A 166 -3.94 -2.99 -14.57
CA LEU A 166 -3.55 -4.37 -14.28
C LEU A 166 -4.75 -5.27 -13.97
N LYS A 167 -5.76 -4.75 -13.27
CA LYS A 167 -7.01 -5.49 -12.98
C LYS A 167 -7.81 -5.80 -14.24
N VAL A 168 -7.84 -4.87 -15.21
CA VAL A 168 -8.48 -5.11 -16.51
C VAL A 168 -7.77 -6.24 -17.25
N GLN A 169 -6.44 -6.27 -17.24
CA GLN A 169 -5.65 -7.34 -17.84
C GLN A 169 -5.85 -8.69 -17.12
N SER A 170 -5.78 -8.71 -15.78
CA SER A 170 -6.10 -9.89 -14.97
C SER A 170 -7.51 -10.44 -15.30
N ALA A 171 -8.51 -9.55 -15.39
CA ALA A 171 -9.87 -9.95 -15.75
C ALA A 171 -9.97 -10.51 -17.17
N ASN A 172 -9.11 -10.07 -18.10
CA ASN A 172 -9.00 -10.64 -19.42
C ASN A 172 -8.50 -12.08 -19.34
N PHE A 173 -7.33 -12.31 -18.73
CA PHE A 173 -6.74 -13.64 -18.56
C PHE A 173 -7.71 -14.62 -17.89
N ARG A 174 -8.44 -14.16 -16.86
CA ARG A 174 -9.49 -14.97 -16.23
C ARG A 174 -10.59 -15.39 -17.19
N ARG A 175 -11.00 -14.49 -18.09
CA ARG A 175 -12.04 -14.78 -19.09
C ARG A 175 -11.59 -15.88 -20.05
N ILE A 176 -10.33 -15.83 -20.50
CA ILE A 176 -9.73 -16.84 -21.39
C ILE A 176 -9.67 -18.20 -20.69
N LEU A 177 -9.22 -18.22 -19.43
CA LEU A 177 -9.18 -19.42 -18.59
C LEU A 177 -10.55 -20.07 -18.41
N LEU A 178 -11.61 -19.26 -18.27
CA LEU A 178 -12.98 -19.76 -18.18
C LEU A 178 -13.47 -20.29 -19.54
N ALA A 179 -13.17 -19.61 -20.64
CA ALA A 179 -13.57 -20.02 -21.98
C ALA A 179 -12.94 -21.37 -22.40
N SER A 180 -11.69 -21.63 -22.00
CA SER A 180 -11.00 -22.90 -22.30
C SER A 180 -11.52 -24.09 -21.48
N SER A 181 -12.17 -23.83 -20.33
CA SER A 181 -12.69 -24.87 -19.43
C SER A 181 -14.00 -25.54 -19.90
N GLY A 182 -14.60 -25.08 -21.00
CA GLY A 182 -15.78 -25.69 -21.62
C GLY A 182 -17.08 -25.55 -20.81
N ASP A 183 -17.10 -24.74 -19.75
CA ASP A 183 -18.31 -24.45 -18.98
C ASP A 183 -19.03 -23.23 -19.58
N GLU A 184 -19.80 -23.45 -20.64
CA GLU A 184 -20.64 -22.45 -21.34
C GLU A 184 -21.79 -21.88 -20.47
N LYS A 185 -21.69 -21.94 -19.14
CA LYS A 185 -22.71 -21.47 -18.19
C LYS A 185 -22.21 -20.47 -17.16
N CYS A 186 -21.11 -19.77 -17.40
CA CYS A 186 -20.83 -18.57 -16.62
C CYS A 186 -21.65 -17.39 -17.17
N ASN A 187 -22.91 -17.31 -16.72
CA ASN A 187 -23.72 -16.10 -16.88
C ASN A 187 -22.91 -14.93 -16.30
N VAL A 188 -22.46 -14.05 -17.20
CA VAL A 188 -21.93 -12.73 -16.84
C VAL A 188 -22.96 -12.04 -15.98
N LEU A 189 -22.71 -11.94 -14.68
CA LEU A 189 -23.46 -11.05 -13.81
C LEU A 189 -22.84 -9.65 -13.93
N PRO A 190 -23.55 -8.64 -14.45
CA PRO A 190 -23.12 -7.27 -14.30
C PRO A 190 -23.35 -6.87 -12.84
N ILE A 191 -22.31 -6.34 -12.20
CA ILE A 191 -22.44 -5.72 -10.88
C ILE A 191 -23.33 -4.48 -11.04
N GLY A 192 -24.51 -4.50 -10.40
CA GLY A 192 -25.25 -3.29 -10.07
C GLY A 192 -26.79 -3.38 -10.10
N LYS A 193 -27.36 -3.31 -8.89
CA LYS A 193 -28.70 -2.80 -8.49
C LYS A 193 -29.83 -3.81 -8.21
N ASP A 194 -30.18 -3.79 -6.92
CA ASP A 194 -31.51 -3.84 -6.31
C ASP A 194 -32.35 -5.14 -6.42
N ASP A 195 -32.47 -5.78 -5.24
CA ASP A 195 -33.70 -6.30 -4.63
C ASP A 195 -34.90 -6.49 -5.57
N LYS A 196 -35.35 -7.74 -5.83
CA LYS A 196 -36.54 -8.40 -5.22
C LYS A 196 -36.52 -9.91 -5.46
N SER A 197 -36.82 -10.63 -4.38
CA SER A 197 -37.33 -12.00 -4.30
C SER A 197 -38.09 -12.51 -5.54
N LEU A 198 -37.75 -13.72 -6.00
CA LEU A 198 -38.75 -14.70 -6.44
C LEU A 198 -38.27 -16.12 -6.11
N GLU A 199 -39.17 -16.84 -5.46
CA GLU A 199 -39.07 -18.18 -4.90
C GLU A 199 -38.80 -19.28 -5.94
N ASN A 200 -38.06 -20.28 -5.46
CA ASN A 200 -38.32 -21.71 -5.56
C ASN A 200 -38.73 -22.28 -6.94
N ASP A 201 -37.79 -22.95 -7.60
CA ASP A 201 -38.09 -24.26 -8.19
C ASP A 201 -36.82 -25.12 -8.36
N ASN A 202 -36.82 -26.26 -7.67
CA ASN A 202 -36.06 -27.49 -7.91
C ASN A 202 -34.52 -27.41 -7.91
N PHE A 203 -33.97 -27.33 -6.70
CA PHE A 203 -32.60 -27.75 -6.37
C PHE A 203 -32.52 -29.30 -6.38
N GLU A 204 -32.54 -29.92 -7.56
CA GLU A 204 -32.24 -31.34 -7.73
C GLU A 204 -30.85 -31.54 -8.34
N ASP A 205 -29.92 -31.85 -7.43
CA ASP A 205 -28.83 -32.83 -7.58
C ASP A 205 -27.92 -32.76 -8.82
N SER A 206 -27.12 -31.69 -8.91
CA SER A 206 -25.86 -31.72 -9.68
C SER A 206 -24.63 -31.95 -8.81
N ASN A 207 -24.79 -32.07 -7.48
CA ASN A 207 -23.71 -32.37 -6.54
C ASN A 207 -23.31 -33.87 -6.57
N ALA A 208 -24.11 -34.74 -7.20
CA ALA A 208 -23.78 -36.15 -7.38
C ALA A 208 -22.67 -36.44 -8.43
N LYS A 209 -22.14 -35.45 -9.16
CA LYS A 209 -21.05 -35.68 -10.12
C LYS A 209 -19.65 -35.30 -9.63
N ILE A 210 -19.57 -34.68 -8.46
CA ILE A 210 -18.31 -34.46 -7.74
C ILE A 210 -18.14 -35.59 -6.73
N ARG A 211 -17.68 -36.75 -7.23
CA ARG A 211 -16.83 -37.78 -6.57
C ARG A 211 -17.24 -39.19 -6.97
N MET A 212 -16.35 -39.88 -7.68
CA MET A 212 -15.54 -40.98 -7.11
C MET A 212 -14.43 -41.34 -8.12
N ARG A 213 -13.24 -40.74 -7.99
CA ARG A 213 -12.05 -41.37 -8.57
C ARG A 213 -11.93 -42.72 -7.87
N THR A 214 -11.96 -43.82 -8.61
CA THR A 214 -11.95 -45.18 -8.05
C THR A 214 -10.74 -45.33 -7.11
N ALA A 215 -10.90 -46.11 -6.03
CA ALA A 215 -9.79 -46.38 -5.11
C ALA A 215 -8.54 -46.91 -5.84
N GLU A 216 -8.73 -47.58 -6.99
CA GLU A 216 -7.70 -47.98 -7.94
C GLU A 216 -6.89 -46.79 -8.51
N GLN A 217 -7.54 -45.69 -8.91
CA GLN A 217 -6.87 -44.50 -9.44
C GLN A 217 -6.06 -43.77 -8.38
N GLN A 218 -6.60 -43.63 -7.16
CA GLN A 218 -5.82 -43.08 -6.04
C GLN A 218 -4.63 -43.96 -5.68
N ARG A 219 -4.78 -45.29 -5.71
CA ARG A 219 -3.69 -46.25 -5.48
C ARG A 219 -2.62 -46.17 -6.56
N ASN A 220 -3.00 -45.91 -7.81
CA ASN A 220 -2.06 -45.72 -8.92
C ASN A 220 -1.26 -44.42 -8.78
N ILE A 221 -1.90 -43.32 -8.38
CA ILE A 221 -1.20 -42.04 -8.13
C ILE A 221 -0.20 -42.19 -6.98
N LEU A 222 -0.60 -42.80 -5.86
CA LEU A 222 0.30 -43.03 -4.72
C LEU A 222 1.47 -43.95 -5.09
N ARG A 223 1.25 -45.01 -5.88
CA ARG A 223 2.31 -45.91 -6.35
C ARG A 223 3.28 -45.21 -7.32
N MET A 224 2.81 -44.22 -8.08
CA MET A 224 3.64 -43.42 -8.97
C MET A 224 4.57 -42.48 -8.17
N LEU A 225 4.04 -41.86 -7.12
CA LEU A 225 4.79 -40.99 -6.19
C LEU A 225 5.78 -41.78 -5.31
N GLU A 226 5.43 -42.99 -4.92
CA GLU A 226 6.32 -43.89 -4.19
C GLU A 226 7.50 -44.34 -5.07
N LYS A 227 7.26 -44.64 -6.35
CA LYS A 227 8.31 -44.98 -7.31
C LYS A 227 9.25 -43.82 -7.62
N SER A 228 8.74 -42.59 -7.72
CA SER A 228 9.60 -41.42 -7.91
C SER A 228 10.45 -41.14 -6.67
N SER A 229 9.94 -41.41 -5.47
CA SER A 229 10.70 -41.31 -4.22
C SER A 229 11.78 -42.39 -4.08
N ILE A 230 11.51 -43.62 -4.55
CA ILE A 230 12.47 -44.73 -4.53
C ILE A 230 13.63 -44.53 -5.52
N TRP A 231 13.37 -43.89 -6.67
CA TRP A 231 14.44 -43.59 -7.65
C TRP A 231 15.49 -42.61 -7.10
N TYR A 232 15.08 -41.69 -6.23
CA TYR A 232 16.00 -40.77 -5.54
C TYR A 232 16.72 -41.38 -4.34
N ALA A 233 16.21 -42.47 -3.76
CA ALA A 233 16.85 -43.16 -2.62
C ALA A 233 17.82 -44.28 -3.03
N GLY A 234 17.82 -44.71 -4.29
CA GLY A 234 18.62 -45.86 -4.79
C GLY A 234 19.97 -45.53 -5.43
N ASN A 235 20.28 -44.26 -5.72
CA ASN A 235 21.54 -43.84 -6.36
C ASN A 235 22.53 -43.16 -5.40
N GLY A 236 22.34 -43.35 -4.10
CA GLY A 236 23.27 -42.92 -3.06
C GLY A 236 23.84 -44.10 -2.28
N SER A 237 24.64 -44.94 -2.93
CA SER A 237 25.73 -45.68 -2.26
C SER A 237 26.79 -46.13 -3.25
#